data_AF-A0A368VWV7-F1
#
_entry.id   AF-A0A368VWV7-F1
#
_cell.length_a   1.000
_cell.length_b   1.000
_cell.length_c   1.000
_cell.angle_alpha   90.00
_cell.angle_beta   90.00
_cell.angle_gamma   90.00
#
_symmetry.space_group_name_H-M   'P 1'
#
loop_
_entity.id
_entity.type
_entity.pdbx_description
1 polymer ?
#
loop_
_entity_poly.entity_id
_entity_poly.type
_entity_poly.pdbx_seq_one_letter_code
_entity_poly.pdbx_strand_id
1 'polypeptide(L)'
;MIRIAAVGDVHVDRDTQGRFRPAMERVDEHADVLLLAGDLSNHGTLAEARAVVEEFRDLPVPVIGVLGNHDHHDDRPEEFADVLREGGLQILEGNTTVVSVGQERLGVAGVKGFGGGFAGRCGSSFGEREMKAFIDHSRQLADSLEHALHALDADQRVALTHYSPVPDTVRGEPPEIHPFLGTHMLAGAIDAAAVDLAVHGHAHYGTERGTTPGGVPVRNVAQPVLGEPFAKYRLGTADSIDTTEPVDASP
;
A
#
# COMPACT_ATOMS: atom_id res chain seq x y z
N MET A 1 21.51 -2.91 -0.12
CA MET A 1 20.63 -2.23 -1.10
C MET A 1 19.53 -3.18 -1.50
N ILE A 2 18.28 -2.81 -1.21
CA ILE A 2 17.07 -3.61 -1.43
C ILE A 2 16.23 -2.94 -2.53
N ARG A 3 15.79 -3.70 -3.53
CA ARG A 3 14.95 -3.24 -4.64
C ARG A 3 13.50 -3.64 -4.38
N ILE A 4 12.58 -2.70 -4.57
CA ILE A 4 11.15 -2.88 -4.28
C ILE A 4 10.36 -2.56 -5.54
N ALA A 5 9.52 -3.50 -5.97
CA ALA A 5 8.43 -3.23 -6.90
C ALA A 5 7.16 -2.93 -6.10
N ALA A 6 6.34 -1.98 -6.54
CA ALA A 6 5.10 -1.66 -5.85
C ALA A 6 4.00 -1.20 -6.80
N VAL A 7 2.77 -1.66 -6.57
CA VAL A 7 1.57 -1.24 -7.30
C VAL A 7 0.35 -1.37 -6.38
N GLY A 8 -0.65 -0.50 -6.54
CA GLY A 8 -1.97 -0.61 -5.94
C GLY A 8 -3.05 -0.38 -6.99
N ASP A 9 -4.31 -0.55 -6.61
CA ASP A 9 -5.45 -0.22 -7.47
C ASP A 9 -5.41 -1.00 -8.81
N VAL A 10 -5.03 -2.27 -8.72
CA VAL A 10 -4.92 -3.18 -9.87
C VAL A 10 -6.29 -3.64 -10.35
N HIS A 11 -7.31 -3.63 -9.46
CA HIS A 11 -8.71 -3.89 -9.77
C HIS A 11 -8.93 -5.13 -10.65
N VAL A 12 -8.31 -6.25 -10.27
CA VAL A 12 -8.39 -7.50 -11.01
C VAL A 12 -9.81 -8.08 -10.90
N ASP A 13 -10.41 -8.31 -12.06
CA ASP A 13 -11.58 -9.13 -12.25
C ASP A 13 -11.34 -10.23 -13.32
N ARG A 14 -12.41 -10.95 -13.67
CA ARG A 14 -12.37 -12.04 -14.64
C ARG A 14 -12.02 -11.60 -16.06
N ASP A 15 -12.34 -10.35 -16.43
CA ASP A 15 -12.11 -9.79 -17.76
C ASP A 15 -10.73 -9.14 -17.87
N THR A 16 -10.12 -8.78 -16.73
CA THR A 16 -8.75 -8.26 -16.66
C THR A 16 -7.70 -9.32 -16.29
N GLN A 17 -8.11 -10.53 -15.91
CA GLN A 17 -7.20 -11.64 -15.64
C GLN A 17 -6.28 -11.89 -16.85
N GLY A 18 -5.00 -12.09 -16.58
CA GLY A 18 -3.90 -12.26 -17.53
C GLY A 18 -3.20 -10.96 -17.91
N ARG A 19 -3.66 -9.79 -17.44
CA ARG A 19 -3.05 -8.49 -17.81
C ARG A 19 -1.80 -8.15 -17.02
N PHE A 20 -1.70 -8.55 -15.76
CA PHE A 20 -0.56 -8.22 -14.91
C PHE A 20 0.50 -9.29 -14.97
N ARG A 21 0.11 -10.57 -15.01
CA ARG A 21 0.98 -11.75 -15.02
C ARG A 21 2.22 -11.60 -15.92
N PRO A 22 2.13 -11.18 -17.20
CA PRO A 22 3.30 -11.10 -18.08
C PRO A 22 4.36 -10.10 -17.60
N ALA A 23 3.95 -8.99 -16.99
CA ALA A 23 4.88 -8.00 -16.42
C ALA A 23 5.46 -8.48 -15.08
N MET A 24 4.75 -9.36 -14.35
CA MET A 24 5.17 -9.85 -13.04
C MET A 24 6.04 -11.11 -13.10
N GLU A 25 6.05 -11.86 -14.22
CA GLU A 25 6.83 -13.10 -14.36
C GLU A 25 8.34 -12.92 -14.20
N ARG A 26 8.86 -11.74 -14.55
CA ARG A 26 10.30 -11.40 -14.49
C ARG A 26 10.58 -10.26 -13.52
N VAL A 27 9.72 -10.11 -12.50
CA VAL A 27 9.83 -9.02 -11.52
C VAL A 27 11.14 -9.06 -10.73
N ASP A 28 11.76 -10.24 -10.58
CA ASP A 28 13.05 -10.44 -9.89
C ASP A 28 14.23 -9.73 -10.59
N GLU A 29 14.12 -9.51 -11.90
CA GLU A 29 15.09 -8.71 -12.65
C GLU A 29 15.09 -7.24 -12.19
N HIS A 30 14.00 -6.78 -11.61
CA HIS A 30 13.80 -5.39 -11.21
C HIS A 30 13.73 -5.18 -9.70
N ALA A 31 13.25 -6.17 -8.94
CA ALA A 31 12.97 -6.07 -7.51
C ALA A 31 13.34 -7.33 -6.75
N ASP A 32 13.46 -7.21 -5.42
CA ASP A 32 13.65 -8.32 -4.49
C ASP A 32 12.34 -8.67 -3.75
N VAL A 33 11.33 -7.80 -3.87
CA VAL A 33 9.99 -7.93 -3.27
C VAL A 33 8.97 -7.16 -4.10
N LEU A 34 7.72 -7.63 -4.14
CA LEU A 34 6.57 -6.92 -4.71
C LEU A 34 5.60 -6.51 -3.61
N LEU A 35 5.24 -5.23 -3.57
CA LEU A 35 4.25 -4.67 -2.65
C LEU A 35 2.93 -4.38 -3.38
N LEU A 36 1.81 -4.79 -2.78
CA LEU A 36 0.45 -4.55 -3.27
C LEU A 36 -0.31 -3.59 -2.33
N ALA A 37 -0.57 -2.37 -2.78
CA ALA A 37 -1.11 -1.28 -1.96
C ALA A 37 -2.65 -1.17 -1.94
N GLY A 38 -3.34 -2.31 -1.88
CA GLY A 38 -4.81 -2.40 -1.81
C GLY A 38 -5.53 -2.19 -3.13
N ASP A 39 -6.86 -2.36 -3.08
CA ASP A 39 -7.78 -2.36 -4.23
C ASP A 39 -7.34 -3.37 -5.29
N LEU A 40 -7.21 -4.61 -4.80
CA LEU A 40 -6.76 -5.75 -5.59
C LEU A 40 -7.87 -6.25 -6.52
N SER A 41 -9.12 -6.06 -6.11
CA SER A 41 -10.34 -6.42 -6.83
C SER A 41 -11.24 -5.21 -7.07
N ASN A 42 -12.31 -5.39 -7.86
CA ASN A 42 -13.33 -4.37 -8.03
C ASN A 42 -14.40 -4.42 -6.93
N HIS A 43 -14.76 -5.62 -6.45
CA HIS A 43 -15.91 -5.80 -5.56
C HIS A 43 -15.64 -6.70 -4.34
N GLY A 44 -14.40 -7.14 -4.10
CA GLY A 44 -14.07 -7.96 -2.94
C GLY A 44 -14.70 -9.34 -2.95
N THR A 45 -15.14 -9.83 -4.11
CA THR A 45 -15.76 -11.16 -4.19
C THR A 45 -14.70 -12.26 -4.12
N LEU A 46 -15.04 -13.43 -3.59
CA LEU A 46 -14.11 -14.58 -3.57
C LEU A 46 -13.73 -15.11 -4.97
N ALA A 47 -14.51 -14.75 -6.00
CA ALA A 47 -14.16 -15.07 -7.38
C ALA A 47 -13.03 -14.14 -7.88
N GLU A 48 -13.12 -12.85 -7.58
CA GLU A 48 -12.06 -11.88 -7.87
C GLU A 48 -10.81 -12.18 -7.03
N ALA A 49 -10.95 -12.58 -5.77
CA ALA A 49 -9.81 -13.01 -4.94
C ALA A 49 -8.99 -14.12 -5.61
N ARG A 50 -9.67 -15.12 -6.19
CA ARG A 50 -9.00 -16.19 -6.96
C ARG A 50 -8.35 -15.66 -8.23
N ALA A 51 -8.98 -14.72 -8.93
CA ALA A 51 -8.37 -14.08 -10.10
C ALA A 51 -7.09 -13.31 -9.71
N VAL A 52 -7.10 -12.57 -8.60
CA VAL A 52 -5.91 -11.92 -8.03
C VAL A 52 -4.82 -12.94 -7.74
N VAL A 53 -5.15 -14.06 -7.08
CA VAL A 53 -4.19 -15.14 -6.82
C VAL A 53 -3.53 -15.62 -8.11
N GLU A 54 -4.28 -15.83 -9.18
CA GLU A 54 -3.70 -16.30 -10.45
C GLU A 54 -2.74 -15.28 -11.10
N GLU A 55 -2.88 -13.98 -10.83
CA GLU A 55 -1.94 -12.95 -11.32
C GLU A 55 -0.62 -12.92 -10.53
N PHE A 56 -0.69 -13.18 -9.21
CA PHE A 56 0.40 -12.87 -8.26
C PHE A 56 0.94 -14.07 -7.48
N ARG A 57 0.40 -15.28 -7.69
CA ARG A 57 0.97 -16.51 -7.14
C ARG A 57 2.28 -16.88 -7.83
N ASP A 58 3.11 -17.63 -7.13
CA ASP A 58 4.31 -18.29 -7.69
C ASP A 58 5.27 -17.32 -8.42
N LEU A 59 5.30 -16.04 -8.00
CA LEU A 59 6.28 -15.06 -8.47
C LEU A 59 7.69 -15.41 -7.96
N PRO A 60 8.75 -14.99 -8.66
CA PRO A 60 10.12 -15.21 -8.23
C PRO A 60 10.55 -14.37 -7.02
N VAL A 61 9.69 -13.48 -6.54
CA VAL A 61 9.91 -12.64 -5.34
C VAL A 61 8.71 -12.74 -4.39
N PRO A 62 8.90 -12.52 -3.07
CA PRO A 62 7.78 -12.44 -2.13
C PRO A 62 6.79 -11.33 -2.51
N VAL A 63 5.50 -11.63 -2.37
CA VAL A 63 4.40 -10.68 -2.62
C VAL A 63 3.74 -10.33 -1.29
N ILE A 64 3.78 -9.04 -0.93
CA ILE A 64 3.26 -8.53 0.34
C ILE A 64 2.20 -7.49 0.04
N GLY A 65 1.01 -7.64 0.59
CA GLY A 65 -0.12 -6.76 0.29
C GLY A 65 -0.84 -6.26 1.53
N VAL A 66 -1.61 -5.20 1.33
CA VAL A 66 -2.74 -4.83 2.20
C VAL A 66 -4.02 -4.86 1.36
N LEU A 67 -5.18 -4.93 2.00
CA LEU A 67 -6.46 -4.75 1.31
C LEU A 67 -6.75 -3.26 1.10
N GLY A 68 -7.54 -2.95 0.07
CA GLY A 68 -8.14 -1.62 -0.13
C GLY A 68 -9.63 -1.60 0.17
N ASN A 69 -10.33 -0.49 -0.09
CA ASN A 69 -11.76 -0.43 0.20
C ASN A 69 -12.63 -1.25 -0.76
N HIS A 70 -12.19 -1.48 -2.01
CA HIS A 70 -12.91 -2.35 -2.95
C HIS A 70 -12.88 -3.81 -2.50
N ASP A 71 -11.77 -4.25 -1.90
CA ASP A 71 -11.63 -5.61 -1.36
C ASP A 71 -12.55 -5.88 -0.15
N HIS A 72 -13.06 -4.81 0.47
CA HIS A 72 -14.05 -4.88 1.55
C HIS A 72 -15.51 -4.82 1.04
N HIS A 73 -15.75 -4.60 -0.26
CA HIS A 73 -17.09 -4.24 -0.76
C HIS A 73 -18.15 -5.35 -0.59
N ASP A 74 -17.78 -6.63 -0.71
CA ASP A 74 -18.67 -7.78 -0.46
C ASP A 74 -18.85 -8.09 1.04
N ASP A 75 -18.40 -7.23 1.96
CA ASP A 75 -18.45 -7.39 3.42
C ASP A 75 -17.78 -8.67 3.95
N ARG A 76 -16.85 -9.25 3.18
CA ARG A 76 -16.12 -10.49 3.52
C ARG A 76 -14.60 -10.35 3.40
N PRO A 77 -13.98 -9.29 3.94
CA PRO A 77 -12.56 -9.01 3.75
C PRO A 77 -11.64 -10.10 4.31
N GLU A 78 -11.98 -10.73 5.44
CA GLU A 78 -11.17 -11.80 6.02
C GLU A 78 -11.14 -13.03 5.11
N GLU A 79 -12.30 -13.46 4.61
CA GLU A 79 -12.37 -14.61 3.69
C GLU A 79 -11.68 -14.29 2.35
N PHE A 80 -11.74 -13.03 1.91
CA PHE A 80 -11.00 -12.54 0.75
C PHE A 80 -9.48 -12.64 1.00
N ALA A 81 -8.99 -12.12 2.13
CA ALA A 81 -7.59 -12.20 2.51
C ALA A 81 -7.10 -13.64 2.67
N ASP A 82 -7.93 -14.52 3.24
CA ASP A 82 -7.60 -15.95 3.39
C ASP A 82 -7.37 -16.63 2.04
N VAL A 83 -8.20 -16.35 1.03
CA VAL A 83 -7.97 -16.86 -0.33
C VAL A 83 -6.62 -16.37 -0.89
N LEU A 84 -6.25 -15.11 -0.66
CA LEU A 84 -4.96 -14.58 -1.10
C LEU A 84 -3.79 -15.25 -0.36
N ARG A 85 -3.91 -15.45 0.95
CA ARG A 85 -2.91 -16.12 1.79
C ARG A 85 -2.72 -17.58 1.38
N GLU A 86 -3.81 -18.31 1.09
CA GLU A 86 -3.77 -19.67 0.54
C GLU A 86 -3.08 -19.71 -0.84
N GLY A 87 -3.15 -18.61 -1.60
CA GLY A 87 -2.42 -18.41 -2.86
C GLY A 87 -0.94 -18.07 -2.71
N GLY A 88 -0.43 -17.94 -1.48
CA GLY A 88 0.98 -17.66 -1.19
C GLY A 88 1.33 -16.18 -1.01
N LEU A 89 0.35 -15.27 -1.05
CA LEU A 89 0.56 -13.84 -0.79
C LEU A 89 0.60 -13.57 0.72
N GLN A 90 1.39 -12.58 1.14
CA GLN A 90 1.45 -12.13 2.53
C GLN A 90 0.55 -10.90 2.73
N ILE A 91 -0.67 -11.10 3.22
CA ILE A 91 -1.63 -10.00 3.44
C ILE A 91 -1.54 -9.48 4.88
N LEU A 92 -1.21 -8.18 5.01
CA LEU A 92 -1.02 -7.47 6.27
C LEU A 92 -2.25 -6.66 6.66
N GLU A 93 -2.71 -6.84 7.89
CA GLU A 93 -3.88 -6.14 8.45
C GLU A 93 -3.59 -5.68 9.88
N GLY A 94 -2.72 -4.67 10.01
CA GLY A 94 -2.21 -4.23 11.31
C GLY A 94 -1.12 -5.13 11.88
N ASN A 95 -0.37 -5.81 11.00
CA ASN A 95 0.70 -6.72 11.37
C ASN A 95 1.92 -6.53 10.46
N THR A 96 2.92 -7.40 10.62
CA THR A 96 4.23 -7.27 9.97
C THR A 96 4.69 -8.54 9.30
N THR A 97 5.55 -8.40 8.30
CA THR A 97 6.41 -9.47 7.78
C THR A 97 7.85 -8.97 7.64
N VAL A 98 8.82 -9.88 7.67
CA VAL A 98 10.23 -9.58 7.45
C VAL A 98 10.78 -10.51 6.38
N VAL A 99 11.36 -9.92 5.33
CA VAL A 99 12.00 -10.64 4.22
C VAL A 99 13.50 -10.44 4.29
N SER A 100 14.26 -11.51 4.13
CA SER A 100 15.73 -11.43 4.03
C SER A 100 16.12 -11.21 2.57
N VAL A 101 16.85 -10.13 2.29
CA VAL A 101 17.38 -9.79 0.96
C VAL A 101 18.91 -9.75 1.07
N GLY A 102 19.55 -10.83 0.65
CA GLY A 102 20.99 -11.03 0.87
C GLY A 102 21.31 -11.11 2.36
N GLN A 103 22.02 -10.12 2.90
CA GLN A 103 22.36 -10.01 4.33
C GLN A 103 21.50 -8.98 5.07
N GLU A 104 20.65 -8.24 4.37
CA GLU A 104 19.78 -7.21 4.94
C GLU A 104 18.37 -7.76 5.17
N ARG A 105 17.67 -7.22 6.16
CA ARG A 105 16.27 -7.54 6.45
C ARG A 105 15.38 -6.36 6.09
N LEU A 106 14.42 -6.61 5.19
CA LEU A 106 13.33 -5.69 4.90
C LEU A 106 12.14 -6.03 5.79
N GLY A 107 11.76 -5.10 6.67
CA GLY A 107 10.53 -5.16 7.44
C GLY A 107 9.42 -4.40 6.74
N VAL A 108 8.24 -5.02 6.61
CA VAL A 108 7.04 -4.35 6.11
C VAL A 108 5.97 -4.45 7.18
N ALA A 109 5.43 -3.30 7.59
CA ALA A 109 4.23 -3.21 8.40
C ALA A 109 3.10 -2.66 7.54
N GLY A 110 1.93 -3.28 7.62
CA GLY A 110 0.83 -2.91 6.72
C GLY A 110 -0.52 -2.85 7.39
N VAL A 111 -1.32 -1.87 6.97
CA VAL A 111 -2.75 -1.74 7.30
C VAL A 111 -3.46 -1.07 6.14
N LYS A 112 -4.73 -1.38 5.87
CA LYS A 112 -5.52 -0.65 4.86
C LYS A 112 -5.47 0.87 5.09
N GLY A 113 -5.70 1.29 6.33
CA GLY A 113 -5.96 2.68 6.67
C GLY A 113 -7.41 3.07 6.37
N PHE A 114 -7.72 4.36 6.56
CA PHE A 114 -9.05 4.92 6.33
C PHE A 114 -8.99 6.45 6.15
N GLY A 115 -10.12 7.04 5.73
CA GLY A 115 -10.30 8.48 5.65
C GLY A 115 -10.33 9.15 7.03
N GLY A 116 -10.31 10.47 7.07
CA GLY A 116 -10.31 11.28 8.29
C GLY A 116 -9.84 12.71 8.03
N GLY A 117 -9.10 12.91 6.94
CA GLY A 117 -8.60 14.19 6.48
C GLY A 117 -7.25 14.56 7.06
N PHE A 118 -6.71 15.62 6.47
CA PHE A 118 -5.35 16.09 6.73
C PHE A 118 -5.34 17.28 7.69
N ALA A 119 -4.17 17.65 8.19
CA ALA A 119 -4.00 18.71 9.18
C ALA A 119 -4.76 20.00 8.78
N GLY A 120 -5.61 20.50 9.70
CA GLY A 120 -6.42 21.71 9.49
C GLY A 120 -7.71 21.52 8.66
N ARG A 121 -7.92 20.34 8.06
CA ARG A 121 -9.10 19.93 7.29
C ARG A 121 -9.44 18.46 7.55
N CYS A 122 -9.60 18.12 8.83
CA CYS A 122 -9.90 16.76 9.29
C CYS A 122 -11.13 16.74 10.21
N GLY A 123 -11.78 15.59 10.29
CA GLY A 123 -12.81 15.38 11.30
C GLY A 123 -12.22 15.30 12.70
N SER A 124 -13.07 15.44 13.71
CA SER A 124 -12.70 15.31 15.12
C SER A 124 -13.62 14.32 15.80
N SER A 125 -13.13 13.58 16.80
CA SER A 125 -13.96 12.71 17.65
C SER A 125 -14.81 13.56 18.62
N PHE A 126 -15.76 14.30 18.07
CA PHE A 126 -16.64 15.24 18.77
C PHE A 126 -18.02 15.23 18.09
N GLY A 127 -19.08 15.51 18.86
CA GLY A 127 -20.46 15.54 18.37
C GLY A 127 -21.13 14.17 18.36
N GLU A 128 -21.75 13.83 17.24
CA GLU A 128 -22.55 12.63 17.01
C GLU A 128 -21.74 11.34 17.13
N ARG A 129 -22.43 10.21 17.34
CA ARG A 129 -21.79 8.90 17.51
C ARG A 129 -21.10 8.46 16.22
N GLU A 130 -21.69 8.77 15.08
CA GLU A 130 -21.23 8.40 13.74
C GLU A 130 -19.92 9.11 13.41
N MET A 131 -19.82 10.40 13.73
CA MET A 131 -18.57 11.16 13.54
C MET A 131 -17.44 10.62 14.43
N LYS A 132 -17.75 10.32 15.69
CA LYS A 132 -16.78 9.68 16.60
C LYS A 132 -16.34 8.31 16.08
N ALA A 133 -17.30 7.47 15.68
CA ALA A 133 -17.01 6.14 15.14
C ALA A 133 -16.15 6.22 13.86
N PHE A 134 -16.44 7.16 12.96
CA PHE A 134 -15.67 7.39 11.74
C PHE A 134 -14.21 7.75 12.05
N ILE A 135 -13.98 8.71 12.95
CA ILE A 135 -12.63 9.17 13.29
C ILE A 135 -11.89 8.18 14.20
N ASP A 136 -12.58 7.52 15.12
CA ASP A 136 -11.99 6.52 15.99
C ASP A 136 -11.57 5.27 15.19
N HIS A 137 -12.27 4.92 14.11
CA HIS A 137 -11.84 3.86 13.21
C HIS A 137 -10.49 4.18 12.54
N SER A 138 -10.32 5.40 12.02
CA SER A 138 -9.04 5.84 11.44
C SER A 138 -7.93 5.85 12.48
N ARG A 139 -8.22 6.28 13.71
CA ARG A 139 -7.27 6.27 14.82
C ARG A 139 -6.82 4.84 15.15
N GLN A 140 -7.75 3.90 15.29
CA GLN A 140 -7.42 2.50 15.58
C GLN A 140 -6.50 1.88 14.53
N LEU A 141 -6.73 2.17 13.25
CA LEU A 141 -5.87 1.66 12.17
C LEU A 141 -4.48 2.31 12.18
N ALA A 142 -4.40 3.62 12.46
CA ALA A 142 -3.12 4.31 12.60
C ALA A 142 -2.33 3.80 13.82
N ASP A 143 -2.99 3.64 14.97
CA ASP A 143 -2.39 3.07 16.17
C ASP A 143 -1.88 1.64 15.86
N SER A 144 -2.67 0.81 15.19
CA SER A 144 -2.27 -0.55 14.81
C SER A 144 -1.02 -0.56 13.91
N LEU A 145 -0.94 0.37 12.94
CA LEU A 145 0.24 0.54 12.10
C LEU A 145 1.48 0.96 12.93
N GLU A 146 1.34 1.92 13.84
CA GLU A 146 2.43 2.37 14.72
C GLU A 146 2.98 1.20 15.56
N HIS A 147 2.09 0.43 16.19
CA HIS A 147 2.49 -0.75 16.97
C HIS A 147 3.22 -1.79 16.11
N ALA A 148 2.71 -2.06 14.90
CA ALA A 148 3.34 -2.99 13.96
C ALA A 148 4.73 -2.48 13.52
N LEU A 149 4.87 -1.19 13.18
CA LEU A 149 6.14 -0.59 12.79
C LEU A 149 7.19 -0.66 13.91
N HIS A 150 6.80 -0.44 15.16
CA HIS A 150 7.71 -0.57 16.31
C HIS A 150 8.12 -2.01 16.61
N ALA A 151 7.31 -2.99 16.23
CA ALA A 151 7.63 -4.41 16.40
C ALA A 151 8.64 -4.94 15.37
N LEU A 152 8.94 -4.20 14.30
CA LEU A 152 9.88 -4.62 13.26
C LEU A 152 11.32 -4.64 13.77
N ASP A 153 11.90 -5.84 13.81
CA ASP A 153 13.34 -6.06 13.87
C ASP A 153 13.90 -6.24 12.45
N ALA A 154 14.25 -5.13 11.81
CA ALA A 154 14.67 -5.06 10.41
C ALA A 154 15.66 -3.91 10.18
N ASP A 155 16.48 -4.04 9.13
CA ASP A 155 17.49 -3.03 8.76
C ASP A 155 16.88 -1.90 7.94
N GLN A 156 15.87 -2.21 7.12
CA GLN A 156 15.06 -1.25 6.37
C GLN A 156 13.59 -1.50 6.67
N ARG A 157 12.79 -0.44 6.81
CA ARG A 157 11.37 -0.51 7.18
C ARG A 157 10.48 0.21 6.18
N VAL A 158 9.42 -0.47 5.75
CA VAL A 158 8.40 0.07 4.86
C VAL A 158 7.04 0.07 5.55
N ALA A 159 6.35 1.21 5.48
CA ALA A 159 4.93 1.29 5.80
C ALA A 159 4.11 1.07 4.52
N LEU A 160 3.27 0.04 4.51
CA LEU A 160 2.38 -0.26 3.40
C LEU A 160 0.94 0.06 3.80
N THR A 161 0.31 0.98 3.08
CA THR A 161 -1.08 1.38 3.31
C THR A 161 -1.87 1.35 2.02
N HIS A 162 -3.19 1.44 2.09
CA HIS A 162 -4.00 1.73 0.91
C HIS A 162 -4.37 3.23 0.89
N TYR A 163 -4.87 3.74 2.01
CA TYR A 163 -5.22 5.15 2.16
C TYR A 163 -3.98 6.04 2.32
N SER A 164 -4.06 7.27 1.80
CA SER A 164 -2.93 8.19 1.83
C SER A 164 -2.60 8.69 3.26
N PRO A 165 -1.31 8.70 3.66
CA PRO A 165 -0.88 9.34 4.90
C PRO A 165 -0.71 10.86 4.78
N VAL A 166 -0.55 11.40 3.56
CA VAL A 166 -0.15 12.81 3.35
C VAL A 166 -1.00 13.52 2.28
N PRO A 167 -1.29 14.82 2.44
CA PRO A 167 -2.10 15.56 1.47
C PRO A 167 -1.39 15.73 0.12
N ASP A 168 -0.07 15.60 0.07
CA ASP A 168 0.70 15.81 -1.17
C ASP A 168 0.35 14.81 -2.26
N THR A 169 0.09 13.56 -1.88
CA THR A 169 -0.16 12.48 -2.84
C THR A 169 -1.61 12.40 -3.31
N VAL A 170 -2.53 13.15 -2.68
CA VAL A 170 -3.92 13.29 -3.15
C VAL A 170 -4.13 14.55 -4.00
N ARG A 171 -3.08 15.34 -4.25
CA ARG A 171 -3.17 16.51 -5.13
C ARG A 171 -3.50 16.08 -6.55
N GLY A 172 -4.57 16.66 -7.10
CA GLY A 172 -5.17 16.33 -8.39
C GLY A 172 -6.60 15.79 -8.23
N GLU A 173 -6.89 15.20 -7.07
CA GLU A 173 -8.25 14.84 -6.67
C GLU A 173 -9.07 16.07 -6.25
N PRO A 174 -10.41 16.06 -6.41
CA PRO A 174 -11.28 17.13 -5.91
C PRO A 174 -11.05 17.39 -4.42
N PRO A 175 -10.78 18.64 -4.00
CA PRO A 175 -10.52 18.97 -2.59
C PRO A 175 -11.62 18.53 -1.63
N GLU A 176 -12.87 18.48 -2.11
CA GLU A 176 -14.05 18.07 -1.36
C GLU A 176 -13.99 16.61 -0.87
N ILE A 177 -13.23 15.75 -1.57
CA ILE A 177 -13.12 14.33 -1.23
C ILE A 177 -11.83 13.97 -0.47
N HIS A 178 -10.88 14.91 -0.32
CA HIS A 178 -9.62 14.66 0.38
C HIS A 178 -9.79 13.98 1.75
N PRO A 179 -10.80 14.32 2.58
CA PRO A 179 -11.03 13.63 3.85
C PRO A 179 -11.38 12.14 3.72
N PHE A 180 -11.81 11.67 2.56
CA PHE A 180 -12.13 10.26 2.31
C PHE A 180 -10.98 9.49 1.65
N LEU A 181 -9.89 10.17 1.29
CA LEU A 181 -8.73 9.58 0.61
C LEU A 181 -7.56 9.28 1.55
N GLY A 182 -7.60 9.78 2.78
CA GLY A 182 -6.51 9.61 3.71
C GLY A 182 -6.71 10.28 5.06
N THR A 183 -5.71 10.13 5.92
CA THR A 183 -5.67 10.79 7.23
C THR A 183 -4.23 11.13 7.64
N HIS A 184 -4.05 12.29 8.27
CA HIS A 184 -2.77 12.68 8.86
C HIS A 184 -2.32 11.76 10.01
N MET A 185 -3.24 10.98 10.60
CA MET A 185 -2.91 10.05 11.69
C MET A 185 -1.96 8.95 11.21
N LEU A 186 -2.07 8.52 9.94
CA LEU A 186 -1.14 7.55 9.35
C LEU A 186 0.26 8.14 9.22
N ALA A 187 0.39 9.42 8.80
CA ALA A 187 1.69 10.09 8.81
C ALA A 187 2.29 10.18 10.22
N GLY A 188 1.45 10.44 11.25
CA GLY A 188 1.89 10.41 12.64
C GLY A 188 2.45 9.05 13.07
N ALA A 189 1.74 7.96 12.74
CA ALA A 189 2.20 6.59 13.00
C ALA A 189 3.50 6.24 12.27
N ILE A 190 3.65 6.69 11.02
CA ILE A 190 4.86 6.51 10.21
C ILE A 190 6.04 7.27 10.82
N ASP A 191 5.84 8.54 11.17
CA ASP A 191 6.88 9.41 11.72
C ASP A 191 7.32 9.01 13.14
N ALA A 192 6.47 8.30 13.88
CA ALA A 192 6.80 7.77 15.20
C ALA A 192 7.83 6.63 15.16
N ALA A 193 7.98 5.97 14.01
CA ALA A 193 8.91 4.86 13.79
C ALA A 193 10.03 5.23 12.80
N ALA A 194 11.11 4.45 12.77
CA ALA A 194 12.19 4.66 11.79
C ALA A 194 11.83 4.02 10.44
N VAL A 195 10.86 4.61 9.73
CA VAL A 195 10.41 4.17 8.40
C VAL A 195 11.26 4.81 7.32
N ASP A 196 11.75 4.01 6.38
CA ASP A 196 12.57 4.49 5.25
C ASP A 196 11.73 4.89 4.04
N LEU A 197 10.58 4.23 3.85
CA LEU A 197 9.65 4.48 2.75
C LEU A 197 8.21 4.14 3.17
N ALA A 198 7.26 5.01 2.82
CA ALA A 198 5.83 4.73 2.91
C ALA A 198 5.22 4.60 1.51
N VAL A 199 4.38 3.58 1.31
CA VAL A 199 3.72 3.27 0.05
C VAL A 199 2.21 3.21 0.26
N HIS A 200 1.44 3.79 -0.66
CA HIS A 200 -0.03 3.71 -0.65
C HIS A 200 -0.65 3.71 -2.05
N GLY A 201 -1.96 3.45 -2.16
CA GLY A 201 -2.75 3.52 -3.39
C GLY A 201 -3.89 4.55 -3.31
N HIS A 202 -5.09 4.18 -3.77
CA HIS A 202 -6.39 4.85 -3.58
C HIS A 202 -6.62 6.16 -4.35
N ALA A 203 -5.65 7.08 -4.36
CA ALA A 203 -5.81 8.39 -5.02
C ALA A 203 -5.43 8.32 -6.50
N HIS A 204 -6.37 7.91 -7.36
CA HIS A 204 -6.16 7.62 -8.79
C HIS A 204 -5.81 8.86 -9.63
N TYR A 205 -6.29 10.03 -9.25
CA TYR A 205 -5.94 11.32 -9.84
C TYR A 205 -4.95 12.10 -8.98
N GLY A 206 -4.35 11.42 -8.00
CA GLY A 206 -3.34 11.97 -7.12
C GLY A 206 -1.99 12.21 -7.80
N THR A 207 -0.97 12.38 -6.98
CA THR A 207 0.42 12.54 -7.42
C THR A 207 1.29 11.46 -6.77
N GLU A 208 2.27 10.93 -7.50
CA GLU A 208 3.14 9.85 -7.04
C GLU A 208 3.90 10.21 -5.74
N ARG A 209 4.39 11.44 -5.60
CA ARG A 209 5.38 11.78 -4.57
C ARG A 209 4.81 12.70 -3.49
N GLY A 210 5.03 12.30 -2.24
CA GLY A 210 4.82 13.13 -1.06
C GLY A 210 5.89 12.89 -0.02
N THR A 211 5.77 13.57 1.12
CA THR A 211 6.65 13.39 2.27
C THR A 211 5.86 13.64 3.55
N THR A 212 6.05 12.80 4.56
CA THR A 212 5.47 13.03 5.89
C THR A 212 6.11 14.26 6.54
N PRO A 213 5.47 14.86 7.56
CA PRO A 213 6.09 15.94 8.34
C PRO A 213 7.45 15.58 8.94
N GLY A 214 7.65 14.33 9.32
CA GLY A 214 8.92 13.79 9.84
C GLY A 214 9.99 13.51 8.77
N GLY A 215 9.68 13.70 7.49
CA GLY A 215 10.63 13.56 6.38
C GLY A 215 10.64 12.19 5.71
N VAL A 216 9.72 11.28 6.08
CA VAL A 216 9.61 9.97 5.43
C VAL A 216 9.01 10.16 4.03
N PRO A 217 9.69 9.68 2.98
CA PRO A 217 9.17 9.75 1.63
C PRO A 217 7.92 8.86 1.48
N VAL A 218 6.88 9.43 0.87
CA VAL A 218 5.61 8.75 0.59
C VAL A 218 5.43 8.56 -0.90
N ARG A 219 4.99 7.38 -1.34
CA ARG A 219 4.74 7.05 -2.73
C ARG A 219 3.32 6.54 -2.94
N ASN A 220 2.57 7.24 -3.80
CA ASN A 220 1.31 6.76 -4.35
C ASN A 220 1.61 5.87 -5.56
N VAL A 221 1.33 4.58 -5.40
CA VAL A 221 1.58 3.53 -6.39
C VAL A 221 0.28 3.02 -7.02
N ALA A 222 -0.81 3.78 -6.91
CA ALA A 222 -2.04 3.49 -7.64
C ALA A 222 -1.72 3.34 -9.13
N GLN A 223 -2.14 2.23 -9.75
CA GLN A 223 -1.84 1.95 -11.15
C GLN A 223 -2.20 3.11 -12.10
N PRO A 224 -3.33 3.82 -11.93
CA PRO A 224 -3.67 4.98 -12.75
C PRO A 224 -2.69 6.15 -12.65
N VAL A 225 -2.03 6.32 -11.49
CA VAL A 225 -1.01 7.35 -11.26
C VAL A 225 0.31 6.97 -11.91
N LEU A 226 0.67 5.68 -11.85
CA LEU A 226 1.94 5.19 -12.38
C LEU A 226 1.95 5.14 -13.91
N GLY A 227 0.86 4.67 -14.53
CA GLY A 227 0.83 4.39 -15.97
C GLY A 227 1.74 3.23 -16.41
N GLU A 228 2.31 2.50 -15.45
CA GLU A 228 3.20 1.35 -15.64
C GLU A 228 2.70 0.15 -14.81
N PRO A 229 3.17 -1.08 -15.08
CA PRO A 229 2.75 -2.26 -14.32
C PRO A 229 3.11 -2.20 -12.83
N PHE A 230 4.22 -1.54 -12.47
CA PHE A 230 4.65 -1.29 -11.09
C PHE A 230 5.72 -0.19 -11.02
N ALA A 231 5.80 0.50 -9.90
CA ALA A 231 6.88 1.43 -9.58
C ALA A 231 8.09 0.69 -9.01
N LYS A 232 9.29 1.29 -9.14
CA LYS A 232 10.56 0.72 -8.68
C LYS A 232 11.22 1.66 -7.68
N TYR A 233 11.55 1.13 -6.50
CA TYR A 233 12.23 1.85 -5.42
C TYR A 233 13.45 1.09 -4.92
N ARG A 234 14.36 1.82 -4.28
CA ARG A 234 15.62 1.29 -3.77
C ARG A 234 15.88 1.83 -2.38
N LEU A 235 16.24 0.94 -1.46
CA LEU A 235 16.59 1.23 -0.08
C LEU A 235 18.04 0.79 0.21
N GLY A 236 18.73 1.41 1.16
CA GLY A 236 20.04 0.92 1.63
C GLY A 236 21.31 1.46 0.94
N THR A 237 21.32 2.70 0.45
CA THR A 237 22.56 3.50 0.27
C THR A 237 22.33 4.94 0.72
N ALA A 238 23.30 5.51 1.43
CA ALA A 238 23.26 6.90 1.90
C ALA A 238 22.91 7.85 0.76
N ASP A 239 21.81 8.59 0.95
CA ASP A 239 21.14 9.50 0.03
C ASP A 239 20.41 8.84 -1.16
N SER A 240 19.10 9.10 -1.20
CA SER A 240 18.13 8.93 -2.30
C SER A 240 17.44 7.58 -2.45
N ILE A 241 16.10 7.62 -2.36
CA ILE A 241 15.25 6.77 -3.19
C ILE A 241 15.56 7.16 -4.63
N ASP A 242 16.38 6.37 -5.30
CA ASP A 242 16.64 6.51 -6.72
C ASP A 242 15.56 5.74 -7.50
N THR A 243 14.61 6.47 -8.09
CA THR A 243 13.63 5.89 -9.01
C THR A 243 14.33 5.58 -10.33
N THR A 244 14.43 4.30 -10.70
CA THR A 244 14.92 3.95 -12.04
C THR A 244 13.92 4.30 -13.12
N GLU A 245 14.42 4.86 -14.21
CA GLU A 245 13.72 5.15 -15.46
C GLU A 245 12.83 4.01 -15.99
N PRO A 246 11.79 4.35 -16.78
CA PRO A 246 10.78 3.42 -17.32
C PRO A 246 11.36 2.16 -17.95
N VAL A 247 10.66 1.04 -17.78
CA VAL A 247 10.90 -0.17 -18.60
C VAL A 247 10.27 0.07 -19.96
N ASP A 248 11.08 0.07 -21.03
CA ASP A 248 10.60 0.15 -22.41
C ASP A 248 9.81 -1.13 -22.73
N ALA A 249 8.49 -1.05 -22.58
CA ALA A 249 7.55 -2.05 -23.07
C ALA A 249 7.26 -1.73 -24.55
N SER A 250 8.21 -2.06 -25.41
CA SER A 250 7.95 -2.16 -26.85
C SER A 250 7.67 -3.63 -27.23
N PRO A 251 6.73 -3.86 -28.17
CA PRO A 251 5.99 -5.12 -28.36
C PRO A 251 6.81 -6.31 -28.86
#